data_AF-A0AAP3E1P6-F1
#
_entry.id   AF-A0AAP3E1P6-F1
#
_cell.length_a   1.000
_cell.length_b   1.000
_cell.length_c   1.000
_cell.angle_alpha   90.00
_cell.angle_beta   90.00
_cell.angle_gamma   90.00
#
_symmetry.space_group_name_H-M   'P 1'
#
loop_
_entity.id
_entity.type
_entity.pdbx_description
1 polymer ?
#
loop_
_entity_poly.entity_id
_entity_poly.type
_entity_poly.pdbx_seq_one_letter_code
_entity_poly.pdbx_strand_id
1 'polypeptide(L)' 'MGESFDRFMRELCERRTYIVWICSLSVVFTVLQLPYLFVVEPGTSLFVISTMNVAGFGLFAIGSGAMIRYCDRRQRRRRR' A
#
# COMPACT_ATOMS: atom_id res chain seq x y z
N MET A 1 8.84 -0.12 22.39
CA MET A 1 8.39 0.31 21.05
C MET A 1 7.03 -0.29 20.61
N GLY A 2 6.45 -1.28 21.29
CA GLY A 2 5.16 -1.88 20.86
C GLY A 2 3.91 -1.03 21.12
N GLU A 3 3.88 -0.25 22.20
CA GLU A 3 2.66 0.48 22.62
C GLU A 3 2.29 1.65 21.69
N SER A 4 3.29 2.42 21.23
CA SER A 4 3.08 3.53 20.28
C SER A 4 2.57 3.01 18.93
N PHE A 5 3.10 1.88 18.49
CA PHE A 5 2.72 1.26 17.22
C PHE A 5 1.29 0.71 17.28
N ASP A 6 0.84 0.13 18.40
CA ASP A 6 -0.53 -0.36 18.56
C ASP A 6 -1.55 0.79 18.60
N ARG A 7 -1.23 1.94 19.23
CA ARG A 7 -2.07 3.15 19.17
C ARG A 7 -2.21 3.68 17.75
N PHE A 8 -1.09 3.84 17.05
CA PHE A 8 -1.07 4.31 15.67
C PHE A 8 -1.92 3.39 14.78
N MET A 9 -1.69 2.07 14.88
CA MET A 9 -2.49 1.05 14.21
C MET A 9 -3.99 1.16 14.52
N ARG A 10 -4.37 1.45 15.76
CA ARG A 10 -5.77 1.59 16.17
C ARG A 10 -6.41 2.82 15.54
N GLU A 11 -5.73 3.95 15.53
CA GLU A 11 -6.20 5.19 14.87
C GLU A 11 -6.34 5.02 13.35
N LEU A 12 -5.40 4.33 12.71
CA LEU A 12 -5.48 3.97 11.29
C LEU A 12 -6.66 3.03 11.00
N CYS A 13 -6.91 2.07 11.89
CA CYS A 13 -8.08 1.20 11.85
C CYS A 13 -9.41 1.98 11.87
N GLU A 14 -9.46 3.07 12.63
CA GLU A 14 -10.64 3.93 12.75
C GLU A 14 -10.88 4.74 11.46
N ARG A 15 -9.81 5.17 10.79
CA ARG A 15 -9.84 5.84 9.48
C ARG A 15 -9.69 4.88 8.29
N ARG A 16 -10.17 3.64 8.43
CA ARG A 16 -10.05 2.56 7.42
C ARG A 16 -10.43 3.00 6.01
N THR A 17 -11.52 3.75 5.84
CA THR A 17 -12.01 4.19 4.52
C THR A 17 -10.99 5.06 3.78
N TYR A 18 -10.29 5.93 4.50
CA TYR A 18 -9.29 6.83 3.90
C TYR A 18 -8.04 6.05 3.44
N ILE A 19 -7.60 5.07 4.24
CA ILE A 19 -6.47 4.19 3.89
C ILE A 19 -6.82 3.31 2.69
N VAL A 20 -8.04 2.80 2.62
CA VAL A 20 -8.52 2.00 1.47
C VAL A 20 -8.46 2.84 0.18
N TRP A 21 -8.86 4.11 0.24
CA TRP A 21 -8.76 5.02 -0.91
C TRP A 21 -7.31 5.27 -1.34
N ILE A 22 -6.42 5.58 -0.39
CA ILE A 22 -4.99 5.78 -0.68
C ILE A 22 -4.36 4.50 -1.25
N CYS A 23 -4.67 3.34 -0.67
CA CYS A 23 -4.21 2.05 -1.14
C CYS A 23 -4.70 1.77 -2.57
N SER A 24 -5.96 2.08 -2.87
CA SER A 24 -6.54 1.90 -4.20
C SER A 24 -5.86 2.81 -5.22
N LEU A 25 -5.60 4.07 -4.88
CA LEU A 25 -4.86 5.00 -5.74
C LEU A 25 -3.43 4.52 -6.00
N SER A 26 -2.74 4.00 -4.97
CA SER A 26 -1.41 3.41 -5.09
C SER A 26 -1.40 2.23 -6.07
N VAL A 27 -2.40 1.35 -5.99
CA VAL A 27 -2.53 0.20 -6.91
C VAL A 27 -2.79 0.68 -8.34
N VAL A 28 -3.70 1.63 -8.54
CA VAL A 28 -3.99 2.19 -9.87
C VAL A 28 -2.75 2.80 -10.49
N PHE A 29 -2.00 3.61 -9.74
CA PHE A 29 -0.73 4.19 -10.20
C PHE A 29 0.29 3.12 -10.57
N THR A 30 0.41 2.06 -9.77
CA THR A 30 1.30 0.91 -10.05
C THR A 30 0.93 0.23 -11.36
N VAL A 31 -0.37 -0.02 -11.58
CA VAL A 31 -0.87 -0.64 -12.82
C VAL A 31 -0.61 0.25 -14.03
N LEU A 32 -0.69 1.57 -13.86
CA LEU A 32 -0.43 2.54 -14.93
C LEU A 32 1.07 2.65 -15.28
N GLN A 33 1.96 2.45 -14.30
CA GLN A 33 3.41 2.47 -14.51
C GLN A 33 4.00 1.13 -14.96
N LEU A 34 3.32 0.02 -14.69
CA LEU A 34 3.71 -1.31 -15.18
C LEU A 34 3.97 -1.38 -16.70
N PRO A 35 3.09 -0.90 -17.60
CA PRO A 35 3.35 -0.94 -19.03
C PRO A 35 4.53 -0.05 -19.44
N TYR A 36 4.82 1.03 -18.69
CA TYR A 36 6.00 1.86 -18.93
C TYR A 36 7.31 1.06 -18.75
N LEU A 37 7.35 0.03 -17.88
CA LEU A 37 8.52 -0.85 -17.79
C LEU A 37 8.75 -1.70 -19.06
N PHE A 38 7.70 -2.00 -19.83
CA PHE A 38 7.81 -2.81 -21.04
C PHE A 38 8.09 -1.99 -22.30
N VAL A 39 7.71 -0.70 -22.29
CA VAL A 39 7.89 0.20 -23.45
C VAL A 39 9.20 0.99 -23.37
N VAL A 40 9.69 1.30 -22.17
CA VAL A 40 10.89 2.12 -21.99
C VAL A 40 12.16 1.28 -22.16
N GLU A 41 13.10 1.81 -22.93
CA GLU A 41 14.39 1.19 -23.18
C GLU A 41 15.21 1.02 -21.87
N PRO A 42 15.69 -0.20 -21.59
CA PRO A 42 16.44 -0.49 -20.37
C PRO A 42 17.76 0.27 -20.35
N GLY A 43 18.05 0.94 -19.24
CA GLY A 43 19.25 1.76 -19.05
C GLY A 43 19.01 3.28 -19.09
N THR A 44 17.79 3.71 -19.40
CA THR A 44 17.40 5.13 -19.30
C THR A 44 16.99 5.51 -17.87
N SER A 45 17.14 6.79 -17.51
CA SER A 45 16.68 7.33 -16.22
C SER A 45 15.18 7.10 -15.98
N LEU A 46 14.39 7.12 -17.05
CA LEU A 46 12.94 6.82 -17.03
C LEU A 46 12.66 5.38 -16.56
N PHE A 47 13.46 4.40 -16.98
CA PHE A 47 13.30 3.02 -16.55
C PHE A 47 13.54 2.86 -15.05
N VAL A 48 14.58 3.49 -14.51
CA VAL A 48 14.91 3.45 -13.08
C VAL A 48 13.80 4.08 -12.23
N ILE A 49 13.30 5.25 -12.66
CA ILE A 49 12.22 5.96 -11.97
C ILE A 49 10.93 5.13 -11.98
N SER A 50 10.58 4.56 -13.14
CA SER A 50 9.39 3.71 -13.24
C SER A 50 9.50 2.48 -12.35
N THR A 51 10.66 1.83 -12.32
CA THR A 51 10.93 0.66 -11.49
C THR A 51 10.84 0.98 -9.99
N MET A 52 11.43 2.10 -9.54
CA MET A 52 11.32 2.53 -8.14
C MET A 52 9.88 2.85 -7.74
N ASN A 53 9.11 3.48 -8.62
CA ASN A 53 7.72 3.78 -8.33
C ASN A 53 6.87 2.51 -8.24
N VAL A 54 7.00 1.58 -9.20
CA VAL A 54 6.28 0.30 -9.16
C VAL A 54 6.63 -0.49 -7.91
N ALA A 55 7.92 -0.56 -7.56
CA ALA A 55 8.36 -1.22 -6.33
C ALA A 55 7.82 -0.53 -5.07
N GLY A 56 7.90 0.80 -5.00
CA GLY A 56 7.45 1.60 -3.86
C GLY A 56 5.94 1.52 -3.66
N PHE A 57 5.15 1.79 -4.70
CA PHE A 57 3.69 1.69 -4.65
C PHE A 57 3.21 0.26 -4.45
N GLY A 58 3.92 -0.73 -5.01
CA GLY A 58 3.63 -2.16 -4.79
C GLY A 58 3.82 -2.55 -3.32
N LEU A 59 4.96 -2.22 -2.71
CA LEU A 59 5.21 -2.45 -1.29
C LEU A 59 4.20 -1.71 -0.41
N PHE A 60 3.88 -0.46 -0.77
CA PHE A 60 2.92 0.35 -0.03
C PHE A 60 1.52 -0.24 -0.09
N ALA A 61 1.09 -0.72 -1.25
CA ALA A 61 -0.20 -1.39 -1.43
C ALA A 61 -0.28 -2.70 -0.62
N ILE A 62 0.78 -3.52 -0.64
CA ILE A 62 0.84 -4.76 0.14
C ILE A 62 0.79 -4.46 1.65
N GLY A 63 1.60 -3.49 2.12
CA GLY A 63 1.64 -3.09 3.52
C GLY A 63 0.28 -2.57 4.01
N SER A 64 -0.34 -1.68 3.23
CA SER A 64 -1.65 -1.11 3.53
C SER A 64 -2.75 -2.17 3.52
N GLY A 65 -2.73 -3.08 2.54
CA GLY A 65 -3.67 -4.20 2.45
C GLY A 65 -3.54 -5.18 3.63
N ALA A 66 -2.30 -5.51 4.03
CA ALA A 66 -2.03 -6.34 5.20
C ALA A 66 -2.54 -5.68 6.49
N MET A 67 -2.34 -4.37 6.62
CA MET A 67 -2.81 -3.58 7.75
C MET A 67 -4.34 -3.53 7.84
N ILE A 68 -5.04 -3.31 6.71
CA ILE A 68 -6.50 -3.38 6.64
C ILE A 68 -7.00 -4.78 7.04
N ARG A 69 -6.33 -5.84 6.58
CA ARG A 69 -6.72 -7.22 6.90
C ARG A 69 -6.50 -7.56 8.37
N TYR A 70 -5.43 -7.03 8.98
CA TYR A 70 -5.18 -7.14 10.41
C TYR A 70 -6.27 -6.45 11.23
N CYS A 71 -6.63 -5.23 10.83
CA CYS A 71 -7.74 -4.47 11.39
C CYS A 71 -9.09 -5.22 11.33
N ASP A 72 -9.43 -5.80 10.17
CA ASP A 72 -10.65 -6.60 10.00
C ASP A 72 -10.65 -7.84 10.89
N ARG A 73 -9.51 -8.57 10.97
CA ARG A 73 -9.37 -9.72 11.87
C ARG A 73 -9.54 -9.34 13.34
N ARG A 74 -8.99 -8.19 13.76
CA ARG A 74 -9.10 -7.70 15.15
C ARG A 74 -10.54 -7.32 15.50
N GLN A 75 -11.27 -6.68 14.59
CA GLN A 75 -12.70 -6.38 14.77
C GLN A 75 -13.57 -7.64 14.80
N ARG A 76 -13.33 -8.61 13.91
CA ARG A 76 -14.06 -9.89 13.91
C ARG A 76 -13.87 -10.68 15.21
N ARG A 77 -12.67 -10.65 15.79
CA ARG A 77 -12.41 -11.27 17.11
C ARG A 77 -13.13 -10.59 18.27
N ARG A 78 -13.46 -9.30 18.18
CA ARG A 78 -14.23 -8.57 19.22
C ARG A 78 -15.74 -8.80 19.12
N ARG A 79 -16.25 -9.26 17.97
CA ARG A 79 -17.67 -9.56 17.76
C ARG A 79 -18.06 -11.01 18.10
N ARG A 80 -17.09 -11.87 18.41
CA ARG A 80 -17.30 -13.20 19.02
C ARG A 80 -17.01 -13.10 20.51
#